data_AF-A0A7W0Z8N1-F1
#
_entry.id   AF-A0A7W0Z8N1-F1
#
_cell.length_a   1.000
_cell.length_b   1.000
_cell.length_c   1.000
_cell.angle_alpha   90.00
_cell.angle_beta   90.00
_cell.angle_gamma   90.00
#
_symmetry.space_group_name_H-M   'P 1'
#
loop_
_entity.id
_entity.type
_entity.pdbx_description
1 polymer ?
#
loop_
_entity_poly.entity_id
_entity_poly.type
_entity_poly.pdbx_seq_one_letter_code
_entity_poly.pdbx_strand_id
1 'polypeptide(L)'
;MALRDAVRSGAVASAHDVSDGGLASAIAEAAIAAGIGCRIDLDPLVEERGSSGETALFGEGPGGFLISGERGGLESLASDRLAVLVIGEVGGDAIEIEAAEQSLSLSLADAEAAWSSLGERAESEPGESLSHAPSP
;
A
#
# COMPACT_ATOMS: atom_id res chain seq x y z
N MET A 1 3.98 -17.31 -10.90
CA MET A 1 2.92 -18.34 -10.97
C MET A 1 2.23 -18.49 -9.62
N ALA A 2 2.97 -18.56 -8.51
CA ALA A 2 2.43 -18.76 -7.15
C ALA A 2 1.29 -17.80 -6.71
N LEU A 3 1.41 -16.49 -6.88
CA LEU A 3 0.34 -15.55 -6.46
C LEU A 3 -0.98 -15.77 -7.21
N ARG A 4 -0.91 -16.02 -8.52
CA ARG A 4 -2.09 -16.23 -9.36
C ARG A 4 -2.81 -17.53 -9.00
N ASP A 5 -2.07 -18.54 -8.55
CA ASP A 5 -2.63 -19.80 -8.05
C ASP A 5 -3.20 -19.62 -6.63
N ALA A 6 -2.56 -18.82 -5.77
CA ALA A 6 -3.05 -18.47 -4.45
C ALA A 6 -4.40 -17.72 -4.49
N VAL A 7 -4.51 -16.71 -5.35
CA VAL A 7 -5.77 -15.98 -5.59
C VAL A 7 -6.87 -16.93 -6.10
N ARG A 8 -6.53 -17.85 -7.02
CA ARG A 8 -7.50 -18.83 -7.56
C ARG A 8 -7.96 -19.86 -6.53
N SER A 9 -7.13 -20.16 -5.53
CA SER A 9 -7.46 -21.09 -4.44
C SER A 9 -8.34 -20.46 -3.34
N GLY A 10 -8.55 -19.15 -3.36
CA GLY A 10 -9.26 -18.41 -2.30
C GLY A 10 -8.43 -18.16 -1.04
N ALA A 11 -7.13 -18.49 -1.06
CA ALA A 11 -6.22 -18.26 0.06
C ALA A 11 -5.86 -16.78 0.29
N VAL A 12 -6.13 -15.92 -0.71
CA VAL A 12 -5.80 -14.49 -0.71
C VAL A 12 -7.09 -13.70 -0.97
N ALA A 13 -7.42 -12.79 -0.05
CA ALA A 13 -8.57 -11.89 -0.13
C ALA A 13 -8.30 -10.65 -1.00
N SER A 14 -7.07 -10.13 -0.99
CA SER A 14 -6.63 -9.04 -1.88
C SER A 14 -5.14 -9.15 -2.22
N ALA A 15 -4.73 -8.60 -3.36
CA ALA A 15 -3.33 -8.49 -3.76
C ALA A 15 -3.09 -7.13 -4.41
N HIS A 16 -2.12 -6.37 -3.90
CA HIS A 16 -1.70 -5.07 -4.41
C HIS A 16 -0.21 -5.12 -4.77
N ASP A 17 0.18 -4.57 -5.91
CA ASP A 17 1.60 -4.39 -6.20
C ASP A 17 2.17 -3.28 -5.32
N VAL A 18 3.42 -3.47 -4.88
CA VAL A 18 4.22 -2.43 -4.26
C VAL A 18 5.04 -1.80 -5.37
N SER A 19 4.59 -0.63 -5.84
CA SER A 19 5.21 0.14 -6.91
C SER A 19 5.63 1.53 -6.41
N ASP A 20 5.11 2.61 -6.96
CA ASP A 20 5.54 3.97 -6.65
C ASP A 20 5.03 4.40 -5.25
N GLY A 21 5.89 5.05 -4.45
CA GLY A 21 5.53 5.51 -3.11
C GLY A 21 5.65 4.47 -1.98
N GLY A 22 6.13 3.26 -2.28
CA GLY A 22 6.53 2.27 -1.28
C GLY A 22 5.39 1.54 -0.56
N LEU A 23 5.74 0.79 0.49
CA LEU A 23 4.82 -0.11 1.18
C LEU A 23 3.76 0.64 1.99
N ALA A 24 4.09 1.79 2.56
CA ALA A 24 3.15 2.63 3.29
C ALA A 24 1.99 3.11 2.39
N SER A 25 2.30 3.51 1.15
CA SER A 25 1.29 3.93 0.17
C SER A 25 0.40 2.76 -0.26
N ALA A 26 1.00 1.60 -0.58
CA ALA A 26 0.26 0.40 -0.93
C ALA A 26 -0.68 -0.09 0.19
N ILE A 27 -0.25 0.01 1.45
CA ILE A 27 -1.08 -0.30 2.63
C ILE A 27 -2.25 0.68 2.73
N ALA A 28 -1.99 1.98 2.58
CA ALA A 28 -3.04 3.01 2.66
C ALA A 28 -4.10 2.83 1.56
N GLU A 29 -3.68 2.59 0.31
CA GLU A 29 -4.59 2.33 -0.81
C GLU A 29 -5.43 1.08 -0.59
N ALA A 30 -4.82 -0.01 -0.09
CA ALA A 30 -5.53 -1.23 0.22
C ALA A 30 -6.55 -1.05 1.35
N ALA A 31 -6.21 -0.30 2.41
CA ALA A 31 -7.10 0.01 3.52
C ALA A 31 -8.29 0.87 3.08
N ILE A 32 -8.03 1.94 2.32
CA ILE A 32 -9.05 2.82 1.73
C ILE A 32 -10.00 2.04 0.82
N ALA A 33 -9.45 1.23 -0.10
CA ALA A 33 -10.26 0.45 -1.04
C ALA A 33 -11.14 -0.60 -0.33
N ALA A 34 -10.67 -1.16 0.79
CA ALA A 34 -11.42 -2.13 1.57
C ALA A 34 -12.42 -1.48 2.54
N GLY A 35 -12.24 -0.22 2.91
CA GLY A 35 -12.99 0.44 3.98
C GLY A 35 -12.67 -0.14 5.37
N ILE A 36 -11.46 -0.66 5.57
CA ILE A 36 -11.03 -1.32 6.81
C ILE A 36 -9.62 -0.85 7.17
N GLY A 37 -9.40 -0.48 8.43
CA GLY A 37 -8.08 -0.15 8.95
C GLY A 37 -7.10 -1.33 9.01
N CYS A 38 -5.91 -1.07 9.52
CA CYS A 38 -4.90 -2.11 9.71
C CYS A 38 -3.85 -1.70 10.75
N ARG A 39 -3.25 -2.71 11.38
CA ARG A 39 -2.07 -2.56 12.22
C ARG A 39 -0.93 -3.38 11.65
N ILE A 40 0.14 -2.68 11.26
CA ILE A 40 1.28 -3.24 10.53
C ILE A 40 2.57 -2.97 11.30
N ASP A 41 3.42 -3.98 11.37
CA ASP A 41 4.77 -3.97 11.92
C ASP A 41 5.76 -4.37 10.83
N LEU A 42 6.62 -3.43 10.44
CA LEU A 42 7.64 -3.61 9.42
C LEU A 42 9.03 -3.88 10.00
N ASP A 43 9.19 -3.96 11.32
CA ASP A 43 10.47 -4.26 11.96
C ASP A 43 11.11 -5.55 11.41
N PRO A 44 10.37 -6.66 11.19
CA PRO A 44 10.95 -7.85 10.58
C PRO A 44 11.52 -7.61 9.18
N LEU A 45 10.90 -6.72 8.40
CA LEU A 45 11.36 -6.37 7.06
C LEU A 45 12.62 -5.50 7.10
N VAL A 46 12.67 -4.56 8.05
CA VAL A 46 13.84 -3.71 8.34
C VAL A 46 15.03 -4.60 8.68
N GLU A 47 14.84 -5.57 9.58
CA GLU A 47 15.88 -6.51 10.00
C GLU A 47 16.33 -7.41 8.85
N GLU A 48 15.40 -8.01 8.09
CA GLU A 48 15.70 -8.91 6.97
C GLU A 48 16.51 -8.20 5.88
N ARG A 49 16.18 -6.94 5.59
CA ARG A 49 16.83 -6.16 4.52
C ARG A 49 18.05 -5.36 4.99
N GLY A 50 18.25 -5.24 6.30
CA GLY A 50 19.28 -4.35 6.87
C GLY A 50 19.09 -2.90 6.43
N SER A 51 17.84 -2.44 6.34
CA SER A 51 17.47 -1.10 5.87
C SER A 51 17.07 -0.16 7.01
N SER A 52 16.79 1.12 6.71
CA SER A 52 16.15 2.02 7.68
C SER A 52 14.62 1.84 7.69
N GLY A 53 13.95 2.31 8.75
CA GLY A 53 12.49 2.38 8.79
C GLY A 53 11.89 3.20 7.64
N GLU A 54 12.51 4.34 7.30
CA GLU A 54 12.10 5.16 6.13
C GLU A 54 12.17 4.38 4.82
N THR A 55 13.20 3.55 4.65
CA THR A 55 13.36 2.71 3.46
C THR A 55 12.30 1.59 3.43
N ALA A 56 11.91 1.04 4.58
CA ALA A 56 10.84 0.05 4.65
C ALA A 56 9.46 0.67 4.32
N LEU A 57 9.23 1.91 4.74
CA LEU A 57 7.97 2.63 4.51
C LEU A 57 7.83 3.12 3.06
N PHE A 58 8.84 3.84 2.55
CA PHE A 58 8.75 4.60 1.31
C PHE A 58 9.77 4.19 0.24
N GLY A 59 10.61 3.18 0.52
CA GLY A 59 11.63 2.72 -0.41
C GLY A 59 11.04 1.95 -1.60
N GLU A 60 11.36 2.39 -2.80
CA GLU A 60 10.99 1.74 -4.06
C GLU A 60 12.03 0.65 -4.41
N GLY A 61 12.03 -0.42 -3.61
CA GLY A 61 12.92 -1.57 -3.77
C GLY A 61 12.48 -2.55 -4.88
N PRO A 62 13.14 -3.72 -5.01
CA PRO A 62 12.67 -4.76 -5.92
C PRO A 62 11.23 -5.14 -5.56
N GLY A 63 10.34 -5.02 -6.55
CA GLY A 63 8.89 -5.09 -6.37
C GLY A 63 8.42 -6.33 -5.61
N GLY A 64 7.24 -6.21 -5.01
CA GLY A 64 6.60 -7.26 -4.23
C GLY A 64 5.08 -7.14 -4.31
N PHE A 65 4.39 -8.05 -3.62
CA PHE A 65 2.94 -8.02 -3.52
C PHE A 65 2.55 -7.91 -2.05
N LEU A 66 1.73 -6.92 -1.74
CA LEU A 66 0.98 -6.87 -0.50
C LEU A 66 -0.25 -7.77 -0.66
N ILE A 67 -0.44 -8.73 0.23
CA ILE A 67 -1.59 -9.63 0.21
C ILE A 67 -2.29 -9.68 1.57
N SER A 68 -3.60 -9.86 1.56
CA SER A 68 -4.40 -10.08 2.77
C SER A 68 -5.11 -11.44 2.70
N GLY A 69 -5.36 -12.08 3.85
CA GLY A 69 -5.96 -13.41 3.92
C GLY A 69 -5.89 -14.02 5.32
N GLU A 70 -6.37 -15.25 5.45
CA GLU A 70 -6.22 -16.02 6.70
C GLU A 70 -4.75 -16.39 6.91
N ARG A 71 -4.24 -16.19 8.13
CA ARG A 71 -2.81 -16.32 8.44
C ARG A 71 -2.22 -17.66 8.01
N GLY A 72 -2.87 -18.77 8.35
CA GLY A 72 -2.41 -20.11 7.97
C GLY A 72 -2.36 -20.31 6.46
N GLY A 73 -3.35 -19.80 5.73
CA GLY A 73 -3.38 -19.75 4.28
C GLY A 73 -2.22 -18.95 3.69
N LEU A 74 -1.95 -17.74 4.21
CA LEU A 74 -0.83 -16.90 3.77
C LEU A 74 0.53 -17.57 4.02
N GLU A 75 0.76 -18.06 5.24
CA GLU A 75 2.00 -18.73 5.62
C GLU A 75 2.25 -20.00 4.78
N SER A 76 1.19 -20.70 4.38
CA SER A 76 1.30 -21.87 3.50
C SER A 76 1.80 -21.57 2.08
N LEU A 77 1.79 -20.30 1.66
CA LEU A 77 2.34 -19.87 0.37
C LEU A 77 3.87 -19.83 0.38
N ALA A 78 4.49 -19.78 1.57
CA ALA A 78 5.94 -19.74 1.71
C ALA A 78 6.58 -20.99 1.11
N SER A 79 7.62 -20.80 0.31
CA SER A 79 8.39 -21.87 -0.30
C SER A 79 9.82 -21.42 -0.62
N ASP A 80 10.69 -22.33 -1.02
CA ASP A 80 12.08 -22.02 -1.44
C ASP A 80 12.18 -20.97 -2.58
N ARG A 81 11.05 -20.67 -3.24
CA ARG A 81 10.96 -19.73 -4.38
C ARG A 81 10.08 -18.51 -4.10
N LEU A 82 9.42 -18.47 -2.94
CA LEU A 82 8.52 -17.39 -2.55
C LEU A 82 8.68 -17.11 -1.06
N ALA A 83 9.37 -16.01 -0.74
CA ALA A 83 9.38 -15.47 0.61
C ALA A 83 8.01 -14.86 0.91
N VAL A 84 7.47 -15.19 2.08
CA VAL A 84 6.23 -14.61 2.61
C VAL A 84 6.55 -14.10 4.00
N LEU A 85 6.28 -12.82 4.23
CA LEU A 85 6.42 -12.17 5.51
C LEU A 85 5.04 -11.66 5.94
N VAL A 86 4.55 -12.15 7.08
CA VAL A 86 3.30 -11.65 7.65
C VAL A 86 3.64 -10.44 8.52
N ILE A 87 3.23 -9.27 8.06
CA ILE A 87 3.59 -7.97 8.63
C ILE A 87 2.49 -7.36 9.53
N GLY A 88 1.36 -8.03 9.74
CA GLY A 88 0.32 -7.46 10.60
C GLY A 88 -1.06 -8.04 10.37
N GLU A 89 -2.08 -7.26 10.71
CA GLU A 89 -3.49 -7.62 10.62
C GLU A 89 -4.38 -6.46 10.14
N VAL A 90 -5.51 -6.80 9.53
CA VAL A 90 -6.54 -5.84 9.10
C VAL A 90 -7.63 -5.75 10.16
N GLY A 91 -8.16 -4.54 10.39
CA GLY A 91 -9.20 -4.28 11.38
C GLY A 91 -9.24 -2.83 11.84
N GLY A 92 -10.34 -2.44 12.47
CA GLY A 92 -10.52 -1.08 12.99
C GLY A 92 -10.78 -0.04 11.89
N ASP A 93 -10.58 1.22 12.26
CA ASP A 93 -10.86 2.42 11.46
C ASP A 93 -9.63 3.34 11.33
N ALA A 94 -8.44 2.81 11.59
CA ALA A 94 -7.16 3.51 11.48
C ALA A 94 -6.12 2.67 10.75
N ILE A 95 -5.18 3.35 10.09
CA ILE A 95 -3.98 2.77 9.50
C ILE A 95 -2.83 3.07 10.46
N GLU A 96 -2.27 2.03 11.06
CA GLU A 96 -1.16 2.10 12.00
C GLU A 96 0.02 1.30 11.45
N ILE A 97 1.18 1.93 11.28
CA ILE A 97 2.39 1.31 10.74
C ILE A 97 3.58 1.67 11.62
N GLU A 98 4.26 0.65 12.14
CA GLU A 98 5.54 0.77 12.84
C GLU A 98 6.67 0.26 11.93
N ALA A 99 7.80 0.98 11.92
CA ALA A 99 9.00 0.60 11.17
C ALA A 99 10.25 1.17 11.84
N ALA A 100 10.92 0.36 12.65
CA ALA A 100 12.04 0.73 13.51
C ALA A 100 11.70 1.94 14.40
N GLU A 101 12.38 3.06 14.22
CA GLU A 101 12.11 4.30 14.95
C GLU A 101 10.92 5.12 14.39
N GLN A 102 10.32 4.69 13.28
CA GLN A 102 9.23 5.39 12.62
C GLN A 102 7.87 4.82 13.04
N SER A 103 6.91 5.70 13.32
CA SER A 103 5.52 5.36 13.62
C SER A 103 4.60 6.26 12.82
N LEU A 104 3.65 5.65 12.10
CA LEU A 104 2.61 6.33 11.32
C LEU A 104 1.24 5.90 11.85
N SER A 105 0.37 6.88 12.08
CA SER A 105 -1.01 6.64 12.45
C SER A 105 -1.92 7.66 11.77
N LEU A 106 -2.94 7.17 11.06
CA LEU A 106 -3.92 8.00 10.38
C LEU A 106 -5.30 7.35 10.46
N SER A 107 -6.34 8.13 10.70
CA SER A 107 -7.71 7.60 10.62
C SER A 107 -8.05 7.25 9.17
N LEU A 108 -8.84 6.21 8.96
CA LEU A 108 -9.27 5.82 7.62
C LEU A 108 -10.04 6.95 6.93
N ALA A 109 -10.86 7.69 7.69
CA ALA A 109 -11.60 8.84 7.19
C ALA A 109 -10.67 9.97 6.70
N ASP A 110 -9.60 10.27 7.44
CA ASP A 110 -8.63 11.29 7.00
C ASP A 110 -7.83 10.82 5.79
N ALA A 111 -7.48 9.53 5.74
CA ALA A 111 -6.81 8.91 4.59
C ALA A 111 -7.67 9.01 3.31
N GLU A 112 -8.95 8.65 3.41
CA GLU A 112 -9.93 8.75 2.32
C GLU A 112 -10.12 10.20 1.84
N ALA A 113 -10.24 11.15 2.78
CA ALA A 113 -10.40 12.56 2.46
C ALA A 113 -9.16 13.12 1.75
N ALA A 114 -7.96 12.79 2.24
CA ALA A 114 -6.71 13.21 1.61
C ALA A 114 -6.56 12.63 0.21
N TRP A 115 -6.82 11.34 0.03
CA TRP A 115 -6.72 10.65 -1.26
C TRP A 115 -7.71 11.19 -2.29
N SER A 116 -8.97 11.42 -1.90
CA SER A 116 -10.01 11.93 -2.79
C SER A 116 -9.76 13.39 -3.23
N SER A 117 -9.13 14.19 -2.37
CA SER A 117 -8.82 15.60 -2.66
C SER A 117 -7.86 15.80 -3.84
N LEU A 118 -7.09 14.78 -4.21
CA LEU A 118 -6.20 14.79 -5.37
C LEU A 118 -6.96 14.53 -6.68
N GLY A 119 -7.99 13.67 -6.67
CA GLY A 119 -8.85 13.42 -7.83
C GLY A 119 -9.60 14.68 -8.29
N GLU A 120 -10.13 15.44 -7.34
CA GLU A 120 -10.82 16.71 -7.61
C GLU A 120 -9.91 17.81 -8.17
N ARG A 121 -8.59 17.74 -7.92
CA ARG A 121 -7.62 18.71 -8.48
C ARG A 121 -7.20 18.35 -9.90
N ALA A 122 -7.08 17.07 -10.22
CA ALA A 122 -6.71 16.60 -11.55
C ALA A 122 -7.82 16.87 -12.60
N GLU A 123 -9.09 16.94 -12.18
CA GLU A 123 -10.22 17.26 -13.05
C GLU A 123 -10.51 18.77 -13.19
N SER A 124 -9.79 19.63 -12.45
CA SER A 124 -10.05 21.08 -12.40
C SER A 124 -9.14 21.97 -13.26
N GLU A 125 -8.46 21.43 -14.29
CA GLU A 125 -7.83 22.26 -15.33
C GLU A 125 -8.70 22.38 -16.59
N PRO A 126 -9.67 23.32 -16.67
CA PRO A 126 -10.17 23.77 -17.96
C PRO A 126 -9.06 24.57 -18.64
N GLY A 127 -8.54 24.02 -19.74
CA GLY A 127 -7.44 24.59 -20.51
C GLY A 127 -7.57 26.09 -20.76
N GLU A 128 -6.49 26.82 -20.46
CA GLU A 128 -6.29 28.19 -20.94
C GLU A 128 -6.35 28.22 -22.47
N SER A 129 -7.53 28.57 -22.99
CA SER A 129 -7.69 28.99 -24.38
C SER A 129 -7.01 30.34 -24.56
N LEU A 130 -5.74 30.32 -24.97
CA LEU A 130 -5.04 31.52 -25.47
C LEU A 130 -5.71 32.00 -26.76
N SER A 131 -6.65 32.94 -26.62
CA SER A 131 -7.20 33.72 -27.73
C SER A 131 -6.14 34.71 -28.22
N HIS A 132 -5.45 34.38 -29.32
CA HIS A 132 -4.60 35.32 -30.05
C HIS A 132 -5.50 36.22 -30.91
N ALA A 133 -5.67 37.48 -30.50
CA ALA A 133 -6.30 38.51 -31.33
C ALA A 133 -5.35 38.93 -32.47
N PRO A 134 -5.84 39.18 -33.69
CA PRO A 134 -4.99 39.63 -34.79
C PRO A 134 -4.58 41.11 -34.59
N SER A 135 -3.31 41.39 -34.84
CA SER A 135 -2.76 42.75 -34.91
C SER A 135 -3.13 43.42 -36.26
N PRO A 136 -3.21 44.77 -36.31
CA PRO A 136 -3.80 45.53 -37.42
C PRO A 136 -2.99 45.52 -38.72
#